data_AF-A0A814I466-F1
#
_entry.id   AF-A0A814I466-F1
#
_cell.length_a   1.000
_cell.length_b   1.000
_cell.length_c   1.000
_cell.angle_alpha   90.00
_cell.angle_beta   90.00
_cell.angle_gamma   90.00
#
_symmetry.space_group_name_H-M   'P 1'
#
loop_
_entity.id
_entity.type
_entity.pdbx_description
1 polymer ?
#
loop_
_entity_poly.entity_id
_entity_poly.type
_entity_poly.pdbx_seq_one_letter_code
_entity_poly.pdbx_strand_id
1 'polypeptide(L)'
;MDVAKQQQETMKLSDANAAAYTVRPNFEEKFRSTKIQDILYSCISDVLGDKKYEQEACSEWTKTITINIRDRLKSSNMKLERYKFIVQCVIGENKGQGVKYGCRCLWDSDTDGMAEYVYLNESLFCAVATFGIFYY
;
A
#
# COMPACT_ATOMS: atom_id res chain seq x y z
N MET A 1 5.31 -30.87 -37.77
CA MET A 1 5.46 -30.17 -36.48
C MET A 1 5.31 -28.68 -36.75
N ASP A 2 4.88 -27.86 -35.79
CA ASP A 2 4.99 -26.39 -35.82
C ASP A 2 3.81 -25.50 -36.24
N VAL A 3 2.58 -26.00 -36.45
CA VAL A 3 1.40 -25.11 -36.58
C VAL A 3 0.75 -24.80 -35.22
N ALA A 4 0.61 -25.82 -34.35
CA ALA A 4 0.02 -25.67 -33.02
C ALA A 4 0.91 -24.87 -32.05
N LYS A 5 2.24 -24.97 -32.19
CA LYS A 5 3.20 -24.17 -31.40
C LYS A 5 3.18 -22.70 -31.82
N GLN A 6 3.13 -22.42 -33.12
CA GLN A 6 2.99 -21.05 -33.63
C GLN A 6 1.65 -20.43 -33.20
N GLN A 7 0.53 -21.17 -33.23
CA GLN A 7 -0.75 -20.66 -32.73
C GLN A 7 -0.73 -20.36 -31.22
N GLN A 8 -0.08 -21.20 -30.41
CA GLN A 8 0.11 -20.94 -28.98
C GLN A 8 1.02 -19.74 -28.70
N GLU A 9 2.09 -19.55 -29.46
CA GLU A 9 2.95 -18.36 -29.35
C GLU A 9 2.24 -17.09 -29.79
N THR A 10 1.45 -17.16 -30.86
CA THR A 10 0.70 -16.01 -31.37
C THR A 10 -0.39 -15.57 -30.39
N MET A 11 -1.05 -16.53 -29.73
CA MET A 11 -2.07 -16.28 -28.70
C MET A 11 -1.45 -15.73 -27.40
N LYS A 12 -0.25 -16.21 -27.01
CA LYS A 12 0.51 -15.61 -25.90
C LYS A 12 1.00 -14.19 -26.20
N LEU A 13 1.39 -13.90 -27.44
CA LEU A 13 1.78 -12.55 -27.86
C LEU A 13 0.58 -11.57 -27.88
N SER A 14 -0.61 -12.02 -28.27
CA SER A 14 -1.81 -11.18 -28.25
C SER A 14 -2.27 -10.86 -26.82
N ASP A 15 -2.19 -11.81 -25.90
CA ASP A 15 -2.52 -11.59 -24.49
C ASP A 15 -1.48 -10.65 -23.80
N ALA A 16 -0.20 -10.79 -24.15
CA ALA A 16 0.85 -9.87 -23.70
C ALA A 16 0.66 -8.45 -24.24
N ASN A 17 0.19 -8.29 -25.48
CA ASN A 17 -0.08 -6.98 -26.07
C ASN A 17 -1.37 -6.33 -25.53
N ALA A 18 -2.38 -7.10 -25.14
CA ALA A 18 -3.57 -6.58 -24.47
C ALA A 18 -3.25 -6.10 -23.04
N ALA A 19 -2.34 -6.80 -22.34
CA ALA A 19 -1.83 -6.38 -21.04
C ALA A 19 -1.01 -5.07 -21.08
N ALA A 20 -0.48 -4.69 -22.24
CA ALA A 20 0.39 -3.52 -22.42
C ALA A 20 -0.36 -2.16 -22.58
N TYR A 21 -1.69 -2.17 -22.77
CA TYR A 21 -2.49 -0.94 -22.98
C TYR A 21 -3.76 -0.90 -22.12
N THR A 22 -3.70 -1.44 -20.91
CA THR A 22 -4.88 -1.47 -20.03
C THR A 22 -4.95 -0.15 -19.24
N VAL A 23 -5.80 0.78 -19.66
CA VAL A 23 -5.92 2.11 -19.01
C VAL A 23 -6.64 2.04 -17.64
N ARG A 24 -7.33 0.94 -17.33
CA ARG A 24 -8.12 0.78 -16.10
C ARG A 24 -7.89 -0.60 -15.46
N PRO A 25 -7.69 -0.67 -14.13
CA PRO A 25 -7.53 -1.94 -13.44
C PRO A 25 -8.81 -2.77 -13.54
N ASN A 26 -8.66 -4.09 -13.63
CA ASN A 26 -9.81 -4.98 -13.54
C ASN A 26 -10.41 -4.97 -12.11
N PHE A 27 -11.62 -5.48 -11.91
CA PHE A 27 -12.32 -5.37 -10.61
C PHE A 27 -11.53 -5.99 -9.44
N GLU A 28 -10.76 -7.05 -9.70
CA GLU A 28 -9.91 -7.71 -8.71
C GLU A 28 -8.62 -6.94 -8.42
N GLU A 29 -8.14 -6.17 -9.39
CA GLU A 29 -6.88 -5.41 -9.36
C GLU A 29 -7.12 -3.95 -8.94
N LYS A 30 -8.35 -3.59 -8.59
CA LYS A 30 -8.68 -2.23 -8.15
C LYS A 30 -8.15 -2.00 -6.74
N PHE A 31 -7.56 -0.83 -6.50
CA PHE A 31 -7.18 -0.38 -5.16
C PHE A 31 -8.42 -0.32 -4.25
N ARG A 32 -8.42 -1.11 -3.17
CA ARG A 32 -9.51 -1.14 -2.19
C ARG A 32 -9.01 -0.64 -0.84
N SER A 33 -9.36 0.60 -0.50
CA SER A 33 -8.91 1.24 0.73
C SER A 33 -9.21 0.43 1.99
N THR A 34 -10.39 -0.21 2.08
CA THR A 34 -10.77 -1.03 3.25
C THR A 34 -9.82 -2.20 3.49
N LYS A 35 -9.50 -2.98 2.44
CA LYS A 35 -8.56 -4.11 2.56
C LYS A 35 -7.17 -3.64 2.99
N ILE A 36 -6.76 -2.48 2.49
CA ILE A 36 -5.46 -1.90 2.82
C ILE A 36 -5.46 -1.36 4.25
N GLN A 37 -6.55 -0.76 4.72
CA GLN A 37 -6.70 -0.34 6.11
C GLN A 37 -6.53 -1.51 7.09
N ASP A 38 -7.06 -2.70 6.77
CA ASP A 38 -6.85 -3.91 7.59
C ASP A 38 -5.36 -4.31 7.65
N ILE A 39 -4.64 -4.18 6.52
CA ILE A 39 -3.19 -4.42 6.45
C ILE A 39 -2.44 -3.39 7.30
N LEU A 40 -2.80 -2.11 7.20
CA LEU A 40 -2.20 -1.03 7.99
C LEU A 40 -2.39 -1.30 9.49
N TYR A 41 -3.61 -1.63 9.90
CA TYR A 41 -3.94 -1.95 11.28
C TYR A 41 -3.09 -3.11 11.82
N SER A 42 -3.02 -4.22 11.08
CA SER A 42 -2.22 -5.37 11.51
C SER A 42 -0.74 -5.03 11.61
N CYS A 43 -0.16 -4.39 10.59
CA CYS A 43 1.27 -4.02 10.62
C CYS A 43 1.63 -3.08 11.77
N ILE A 44 0.75 -2.13 12.10
CA ILE A 44 0.98 -1.18 13.18
C ILE A 44 0.82 -1.87 14.54
N SER A 45 -0.22 -2.68 14.70
CA SER A 45 -0.48 -3.43 15.94
C SER A 45 0.65 -4.42 16.24
N ASP A 46 1.17 -5.12 15.21
CA ASP A 46 2.28 -6.08 15.33
C ASP A 46 3.57 -5.40 15.86
N VAL A 47 3.78 -4.11 15.56
CA VAL A 47 5.00 -3.38 15.93
C VAL A 47 4.83 -2.53 17.18
N LEU A 48 3.68 -1.88 17.38
CA LEU A 48 3.45 -0.85 18.40
C LEU A 48 2.44 -1.23 19.48
N GLY A 49 1.82 -2.41 19.41
CA GLY A 49 0.75 -2.84 20.34
C GLY A 49 1.13 -2.64 21.82
N ASP A 50 2.29 -3.16 22.23
CA ASP A 50 2.75 -3.14 23.63
C ASP A 50 3.89 -2.12 23.90
N LYS A 51 4.14 -1.19 22.96
CA LYS A 51 5.29 -0.29 23.05
C LYS A 51 4.93 1.07 23.64
N LYS A 52 5.85 1.60 24.43
CA LYS A 52 5.84 2.99 24.90
C LYS A 52 6.74 3.85 24.03
N TYR A 53 6.53 5.17 24.07
CA TYR A 53 7.34 6.09 23.26
C TYR A 53 8.82 6.04 23.68
N GLU A 54 9.69 5.80 22.71
CA GLU A 54 11.14 5.85 22.87
C GLU A 54 11.77 6.49 21.63
N GLN A 55 12.44 7.62 21.81
CA GLN A 55 12.93 8.45 20.70
C GLN A 55 13.93 7.71 19.80
N GLU A 56 14.83 6.93 20.38
CA GLU A 56 15.86 6.20 19.64
C GLU A 56 15.25 5.08 18.79
N ALA A 57 14.22 4.41 19.31
CA ALA A 57 13.56 3.28 18.67
C ALA A 57 12.52 3.71 17.60
N CYS A 58 12.01 4.94 17.66
CA CYS A 58 11.02 5.45 16.68
C CYS A 58 11.50 5.36 15.22
N SER A 59 12.79 5.61 14.97
CA SER A 59 13.38 5.52 13.63
C SER A 59 13.33 4.09 13.09
N GLU A 60 13.60 3.12 13.94
CA GLU A 60 13.52 1.70 13.59
C GLU A 60 12.07 1.27 13.37
N TRP A 61 11.16 1.58 14.30
CA TRP A 61 9.75 1.20 14.18
C TRP A 61 9.11 1.76 12.92
N THR A 62 9.38 3.02 12.58
CA THR A 62 8.88 3.67 11.36
C THR A 62 9.34 2.90 10.11
N LYS A 63 10.64 2.53 10.05
CA LYS A 63 11.19 1.73 8.94
C LYS A 63 10.54 0.36 8.85
N THR A 64 10.44 -0.35 9.98
CA THR A 64 9.84 -1.68 10.07
C THR A 64 8.37 -1.67 9.63
N ILE A 65 7.57 -0.72 10.12
CA ILE A 65 6.16 -0.55 9.72
C ILE A 65 6.06 -0.30 8.22
N THR A 66 6.86 0.65 7.69
CA THR A 66 6.83 1.01 6.27
C THR A 66 7.21 -0.16 5.36
N ILE A 67 8.24 -0.93 5.73
CA ILE A 67 8.69 -2.12 4.99
C ILE A 67 7.60 -3.20 5.04
N ASN A 68 7.06 -3.51 6.23
CA ASN A 68 6.03 -4.52 6.39
C ASN A 68 4.77 -4.21 5.56
N ILE A 69 4.33 -2.95 5.56
CA ILE A 69 3.20 -2.50 4.75
C ILE A 69 3.51 -2.66 3.27
N ARG A 70 4.66 -2.16 2.81
CA ARG A 70 5.09 -2.27 1.41
C ARG A 70 5.12 -3.72 0.94
N ASP A 71 5.66 -4.62 1.75
CA ASP A 71 5.84 -6.03 1.39
C ASP A 71 4.49 -6.78 1.40
N ARG A 72 3.58 -6.46 2.32
CA ARG A 72 2.20 -6.99 2.30
C ARG A 72 1.39 -6.46 1.12
N LEU A 73 1.55 -5.20 0.73
CA LEU A 73 0.90 -4.63 -0.46
C LEU A 73 1.39 -5.26 -1.75
N LYS A 74 2.68 -5.60 -1.83
CA LYS A 74 3.29 -6.32 -2.96
C LYS A 74 3.04 -7.83 -2.95
N SER A 75 2.43 -8.36 -1.89
CA SER A 75 2.12 -9.78 -1.81
C SER A 75 1.14 -10.20 -2.91
N SER A 76 1.33 -11.40 -3.47
CA SER A 76 0.54 -11.94 -4.58
C SER A 76 -0.96 -12.03 -4.29
N ASN A 77 -1.35 -12.05 -3.01
CA ASN A 77 -2.75 -12.05 -2.56
C ASN A 77 -3.53 -10.77 -2.94
N MET A 78 -2.86 -9.65 -3.16
CA MET A 78 -3.50 -8.36 -3.46
C MET A 78 -3.80 -8.14 -4.94
N LYS A 79 -3.12 -8.84 -5.86
CA LYS A 79 -3.23 -8.64 -7.32
C LYS A 79 -3.05 -7.17 -7.77
N LEU A 80 -2.11 -6.44 -7.14
CA LEU A 80 -1.85 -5.02 -7.42
C LEU A 80 -0.48 -4.80 -8.11
N GLU A 81 -0.12 -5.66 -9.07
CA GLU A 81 1.21 -5.63 -9.72
C GLU A 81 1.47 -4.34 -10.52
N ARG A 82 0.39 -3.72 -11.02
CA ARG A 82 0.42 -2.48 -11.80
C ARG A 82 0.43 -1.20 -10.96
N TYR A 83 0.56 -1.31 -9.63
CA TYR A 83 0.57 -0.14 -8.75
C TYR A 83 1.97 0.16 -8.22
N LYS A 84 2.31 1.45 -8.22
CA LYS A 84 3.41 1.99 -7.44
C LYS A 84 2.87 2.44 -6.09
N PHE A 85 3.49 1.97 -5.02
CA PHE A 85 3.07 2.31 -3.66
C PHE A 85 4.02 3.31 -3.02
N ILE A 86 3.43 4.32 -2.38
CA ILE A 86 4.12 5.25 -1.49
C ILE A 86 3.53 5.04 -0.10
N VAL A 87 4.37 4.80 0.89
CA VAL A 87 3.97 4.62 2.29
C VAL A 87 4.64 5.69 3.11
N GLN A 88 3.85 6.47 3.85
CA GLN A 88 4.30 7.47 4.79
C GLN A 88 3.89 7.02 6.20
N CYS A 89 4.85 7.02 7.13
CA CYS A 89 4.62 6.70 8.53
C CYS A 89 5.19 7.83 9.40
N VAL A 90 4.40 8.31 10.35
CA VAL A 90 4.76 9.37 11.29
C VAL A 90 4.46 8.87 12.69
N ILE A 91 5.50 8.74 13.52
CA ILE A 91 5.37 8.43 14.94
C ILE A 91 5.73 9.68 15.74
N GLY A 92 4.94 9.99 16.77
CA GLY A 92 5.24 11.06 17.71
C GLY A 92 4.81 10.72 19.12
N GLU A 93 5.41 11.38 20.09
CA GLU A 93 5.05 11.26 21.50
C GLU A 93 3.66 11.85 21.74
N ASN A 94 2.84 11.24 22.59
CA ASN A 94 1.55 11.75 23.02
C ASN A 94 1.65 12.26 24.46
N LYS A 95 1.55 13.57 24.63
CA LYS A 95 1.55 14.30 25.90
C LYS A 95 0.28 15.14 26.08
N GLY A 96 -0.77 14.84 25.31
CA GLY A 96 -2.03 15.60 25.30
C GLY A 96 -2.02 16.82 24.38
N GLN A 97 -1.08 16.92 23.45
CA GLN A 97 -1.04 17.97 22.44
C GLN A 97 -1.99 17.70 21.27
N GLY A 98 -2.48 18.77 20.64
CA GLY A 98 -3.26 18.67 19.41
C GLY A 98 -2.38 18.61 18.16
N VAL A 99 -2.52 17.55 17.35
CA VAL A 99 -1.84 17.41 16.06
C VAL A 99 -2.87 17.29 14.94
N LYS A 100 -2.64 17.98 13.82
CA LYS A 100 -3.42 17.79 12.58
C LYS A 100 -2.53 17.15 11.53
N TYR A 101 -2.96 16.00 11.04
CA TYR A 101 -2.34 15.28 9.93
C TYR A 101 -3.29 15.26 8.74
N GLY A 102 -2.75 15.39 7.53
CA GLY A 102 -3.53 15.33 6.31
C GLY A 102 -2.65 15.43 5.08
N CYS A 103 -3.19 15.01 3.94
CA CYS A 103 -2.52 15.06 2.66
C CYS A 103 -3.45 15.63 1.59
N ARG A 104 -2.88 16.07 0.46
CA ARG A 104 -3.62 16.49 -0.73
C ARG A 104 -2.99 15.78 -1.92
N CYS A 105 -3.82 15.21 -2.78
CA CYS A 105 -3.39 14.44 -3.95
C CYS A 105 -4.06 14.99 -5.21
N LEU A 106 -3.33 14.95 -6.31
CA LEU A 106 -3.85 15.19 -7.66
C LEU A 106 -3.59 13.93 -8.48
N TRP A 107 -4.64 13.19 -8.78
CA TRP A 107 -4.55 11.85 -9.36
C TRP A 107 -5.86 11.46 -10.08
N ASP A 108 -5.87 10.33 -10.77
CA ASP A 108 -7.07 9.80 -11.42
C ASP A 108 -7.97 9.10 -10.37
N SER A 109 -9.21 9.57 -10.21
CA SER A 109 -10.16 9.04 -9.23
C SER A 109 -10.60 7.61 -9.48
N ASP A 110 -10.42 7.11 -10.71
CA ASP A 110 -10.89 5.78 -11.10
C ASP A 110 -9.84 4.69 -10.85
N THR A 111 -8.56 5.06 -10.89
CA THR A 111 -7.43 4.12 -10.86
C THR A 111 -6.57 4.29 -9.60
N ASP A 112 -6.30 5.53 -9.17
CA ASP A 112 -5.44 5.82 -8.02
C ASP A 112 -6.23 5.80 -6.70
N GLY A 113 -5.54 5.58 -5.58
CA GLY A 113 -6.21 5.47 -4.28
C GLY A 113 -5.35 5.73 -3.07
N MET A 114 -6.03 6.09 -1.97
CA MET A 114 -5.45 6.29 -0.64
C MET A 114 -6.02 5.33 0.38
N ALA A 115 -5.20 4.92 1.34
CA ALA A 115 -5.66 4.38 2.62
C ALA A 115 -4.84 5.00 3.74
N GLU A 116 -5.51 5.40 4.82
CA GLU A 116 -4.86 5.94 6.02
C GLU A 116 -5.35 5.21 7.27
N TYR A 117 -4.48 5.17 8.28
CA TYR A 117 -4.78 4.64 9.60
C TYR A 117 -4.03 5.43 10.67
N VAL A 118 -4.71 5.71 11.78
CA VAL A 118 -4.13 6.40 12.94
C VAL A 118 -4.26 5.50 14.16
N TYR A 119 -3.11 5.17 14.75
CA TYR A 119 -3.00 4.46 16.02
C TYR A 119 -2.68 5.43 17.14
N LEU A 120 -3.33 5.26 18.28
CA LEU A 120 -3.14 6.07 19.46
C LEU A 120 -2.97 5.18 20.69
N ASN A 121 -1.93 5.45 21.46
CA ASN A 121 -1.69 4.87 22.77
C ASN A 121 -1.52 6.01 23.80
N GLU A 122 -1.41 5.66 25.08
CA GLU A 122 -1.19 6.60 26.19
C GLU A 122 0.08 7.44 25.98
N SER A 123 1.15 6.84 25.44
CA SER A 123 2.45 7.53 25.30
C SER A 123 2.79 8.02 23.90
N LEU A 124 2.15 7.50 22.84
CA LEU A 124 2.50 7.83 21.45
C LEU A 124 1.30 7.82 20.51
N PHE A 125 1.45 8.49 19.37
CA PHE A 125 0.57 8.35 18.21
C PHE A 125 1.39 7.88 17.01
N CYS A 126 0.75 7.14 16.10
CA CYS A 126 1.31 6.72 14.83
C CYS A 126 0.28 6.96 13.73
N ALA A 127 0.59 7.83 12.78
CA ALA A 127 -0.22 8.10 11.60
C ALA A 127 0.47 7.52 10.37
N VAL A 128 -0.26 6.69 9.62
CA VAL A 128 0.26 6.04 8.42
C VAL A 128 -0.69 6.29 7.26
N ALA A 129 -0.14 6.71 6.12
CA ALA A 129 -0.86 6.82 4.87
C ALA A 129 -0.15 6.04 3.77
N THR A 130 -0.93 5.34 2.96
CA THR A 130 -0.48 4.62 1.76
C THR A 130 -1.20 5.17 0.55
N PHE A 131 -0.43 5.42 -0.50
CA PHE A 131 -0.90 5.87 -1.80
C PHE A 131 -0.58 4.80 -2.83
N GLY A 132 -1.59 4.33 -3.56
CA GLY A 132 -1.43 3.47 -4.71
C GLY A 132 -1.63 4.29 -5.98
N ILE A 133 -0.59 4.37 -6.81
CA ILE A 133 -0.62 5.07 -8.09
C ILE A 133 -0.57 4.02 -9.20
N PHE A 134 -1.55 4.03 -10.09
CA PHE A 134 -1.66 3.10 -11.19
C PHE A 134 -0.63 3.42 -12.28
N TYR A 135 0.06 2.38 -12.75
CA TYR A 135 0.98 2.45 -13.85
C TYR A 135 0.25 2.08 -15.15
N TYR A 136 0.16 3.06 -16.04
CA TYR A 136 -0.47 3.00 -17.37
C TYR A 136 0.41 2.31 -18.39
#